data_AF-A0A4Y3WSQ2-F1
#
_entry.id   AF-A0A4Y3WSQ2-F1
#
_cell.length_a   1.000
_cell.length_b   1.000
_cell.length_c   1.000
_cell.angle_alpha   90.00
_cell.angle_beta   90.00
_cell.angle_gamma   90.00
#
_symmetry.space_group_name_H-M   'P 1'
#
loop_
_entity.id
_entity.type
_entity.pdbx_description
1 polymer ?
#
loop_
_entity_poly.entity_id
_entity_poly.type
_entity_poly.pdbx_seq_one_letter_code
_entity_poly.pdbx_strand_id
1 'polypeptide(L)'
;MLGQQVFFSQVDLVPGGARGFNPDAWDGYTASRDRVVDSWVDAGSRNVVVLTGDVHAHWAAEVRRRFDDPASPVVGTELVSSSITSGGDGSETREDTAGQLADNPHIRFFNDRRGYVRTRFTADELTAEFRVLPYVQEAGAPVETRATFVVEDRRPGLEPA
;
A
#
# COMPACT_ATOMS: atom_id res chain seq x y z
N MET A 1 -13.28 5.58 -4.12
CA MET A 1 -12.47 4.72 -3.24
C MET A 1 -12.88 3.28 -3.44
N LEU A 2 -11.95 2.34 -3.25
CA LEU A 2 -12.20 0.90 -3.24
C LEU A 2 -11.72 0.34 -1.89
N GLY A 3 -12.61 -0.30 -1.13
CA GLY A 3 -12.23 -1.05 0.07
C GLY A 3 -12.22 -2.54 -0.25
N GLN A 4 -11.12 -3.22 0.07
CA GLN A 4 -10.93 -4.64 -0.24
C GLN A 4 -9.89 -5.27 0.73
N GLN A 5 -9.70 -6.59 0.69
CA GLN A 5 -9.00 -7.31 1.76
C GLN A 5 -7.50 -7.53 1.53
N VAL A 6 -7.06 -7.88 0.32
CA VAL A 6 -5.72 -8.46 0.04
C VAL A 6 -4.87 -7.55 -0.86
N PHE A 7 -3.53 -7.58 -0.75
CA PHE A 7 -2.63 -6.64 -1.48
C PHE A 7 -2.98 -6.52 -2.98
N PHE A 8 -3.32 -5.30 -3.42
CA PHE A 8 -3.81 -5.00 -4.76
C PHE A 8 -2.68 -4.78 -5.77
N SER A 9 -1.72 -3.92 -5.45
CA SER A 9 -0.58 -3.60 -6.32
C SER A 9 0.36 -4.80 -6.48
N GLN A 10 1.07 -4.86 -7.60
CA GLN A 10 2.04 -5.92 -7.84
C GLN A 10 3.19 -5.84 -6.84
N VAL A 11 3.61 -6.96 -6.27
CA VAL A 11 4.78 -7.01 -5.40
C VAL A 11 5.63 -8.22 -5.78
N ASP A 12 6.85 -7.96 -6.24
CA ASP A 12 7.89 -8.99 -6.26
C ASP A 12 8.41 -9.20 -4.84
N LEU A 13 8.14 -10.39 -4.30
CA LEU A 13 8.49 -10.75 -2.94
C LEU A 13 9.92 -11.28 -2.80
N VAL A 14 10.59 -11.60 -3.92
CA VAL A 14 11.92 -12.22 -3.91
C VAL A 14 12.94 -11.22 -4.45
N PRO A 15 13.81 -10.65 -3.59
CA PRO A 15 14.82 -9.71 -4.05
C PRO A 15 15.78 -10.32 -5.09
N GLY A 16 16.14 -9.52 -6.10
CA GLY A 16 17.16 -9.85 -7.10
C GLY A 16 16.63 -10.44 -8.40
N GLY A 17 17.27 -11.50 -8.90
CA GLY A 17 17.02 -12.03 -10.25
C GLY A 17 15.87 -13.05 -10.35
N ALA A 18 15.42 -13.60 -9.23
CA ALA A 18 14.25 -14.47 -9.16
C ALA A 18 13.01 -13.62 -8.89
N ARG A 19 11.83 -14.09 -9.33
CA ARG A 19 10.55 -13.43 -9.03
C ARG A 19 9.66 -14.31 -8.18
N GLY A 20 8.97 -13.73 -7.21
CA GLY A 20 7.96 -14.42 -6.41
C GLY A 20 6.75 -13.54 -6.16
N PHE A 21 5.58 -14.15 -6.03
CA PHE A 21 4.32 -13.44 -5.80
C PHE A 21 3.47 -14.17 -4.75
N ASN A 22 2.52 -13.45 -4.15
CA ASN A 22 1.51 -14.04 -3.29
C ASN A 22 0.29 -14.47 -4.14
N PRO A 23 0.03 -15.78 -4.32
CA PRO A 23 -1.13 -16.24 -5.10
C PRO A 23 -2.48 -15.99 -4.43
N ASP A 24 -2.50 -15.69 -3.13
CA ASP A 24 -3.70 -15.33 -2.37
C ASP A 24 -4.05 -13.83 -2.51
N ALA A 25 -3.10 -13.02 -3.00
CA ALA A 25 -3.28 -11.59 -3.29
C ALA A 25 -3.62 -11.36 -4.77
N TRP A 26 -3.76 -10.09 -5.18
CA TRP A 26 -4.13 -9.75 -6.56
C TRP A 26 -3.07 -10.13 -7.61
N ASP A 27 -1.84 -10.42 -7.20
CA ASP A 27 -0.82 -10.99 -8.11
C ASP A 27 -1.15 -12.41 -8.59
N GLY A 28 -2.00 -13.16 -7.86
CA GLY A 28 -2.58 -14.41 -8.36
C GLY A 28 -3.66 -14.20 -9.44
N TYR A 29 -4.14 -12.96 -9.63
CA TYR A 29 -5.34 -12.65 -10.40
C TYR A 29 -5.15 -11.42 -11.32
N THR A 30 -3.99 -11.31 -11.96
CA THR A 30 -3.58 -10.13 -12.75
C THR A 30 -4.61 -9.68 -13.79
N ALA A 31 -5.21 -10.62 -14.54
CA ALA A 31 -6.26 -10.28 -15.51
C ALA A 31 -7.53 -9.69 -14.86
N SER A 32 -7.86 -10.10 -13.63
CA SER A 32 -8.96 -9.50 -12.86
C SER A 32 -8.58 -8.13 -12.33
N ARG A 33 -7.34 -7.96 -11.84
CA ARG A 33 -6.79 -6.66 -11.43
C ARG A 33 -6.90 -5.65 -12.57
N ASP A 34 -6.42 -6.02 -13.75
CA ASP A 34 -6.40 -5.15 -14.92
C ASP A 34 -7.81 -4.70 -15.33
N ARG A 35 -8.81 -5.59 -15.28
CA ARG A 35 -10.21 -5.23 -15.56
C ARG A 35 -10.78 -4.24 -14.55
N VAL A 36 -10.46 -4.39 -13.27
CA VAL A 36 -10.88 -3.44 -12.23
C VAL A 36 -10.22 -2.09 -12.45
N VAL A 37 -8.92 -2.07 -12.74
CA VAL A 37 -8.17 -0.85 -13.01
C VAL A 37 -8.71 -0.14 -14.24
N ASP A 38 -8.91 -0.84 -15.35
CA ASP A 38 -9.47 -0.27 -16.56
C ASP A 38 -10.87 0.30 -16.31
N SER A 39 -11.71 -0.38 -15.52
CA SER A 39 -13.07 0.11 -15.24
C SER A 39 -13.10 1.48 -14.59
N TRP A 40 -12.16 1.81 -13.68
CA TRP A 40 -12.14 3.14 -13.08
C TRP A 40 -11.48 4.19 -13.98
N VAL A 41 -10.54 3.78 -14.84
CA VAL A 41 -9.94 4.66 -15.85
C VAL A 41 -11.00 5.07 -16.87
N ASP A 42 -11.76 4.09 -17.38
CA ASP A 42 -12.84 4.32 -18.36
C ASP A 42 -13.99 5.15 -17.77
N ALA A 43 -14.24 5.02 -16.47
CA ALA A 43 -15.20 5.85 -15.75
C ALA A 43 -14.71 7.30 -15.52
N GLY A 44 -13.47 7.64 -15.90
CA GLY A 44 -12.88 8.96 -15.66
C GLY A 44 -12.63 9.26 -14.18
N SER A 45 -12.40 8.23 -13.37
CA SER A 45 -12.05 8.40 -11.96
C SER A 45 -10.72 9.12 -11.84
N ARG A 46 -10.70 10.24 -11.10
CA ARG A 46 -9.53 11.13 -11.05
C ARG A 46 -8.39 10.51 -10.27
N ASN A 47 -8.64 10.10 -9.03
CA ASN A 47 -7.66 9.51 -8.12
C ASN A 47 -8.29 8.37 -7.31
N VAL A 48 -8.19 7.14 -7.78
CA VAL A 48 -8.70 6.01 -7.00
C VAL A 48 -7.76 5.72 -5.84
N VAL A 49 -8.32 5.65 -4.63
CA VAL A 49 -7.63 5.16 -3.44
C VAL A 49 -8.18 3.78 -3.10
N VAL A 50 -7.28 2.80 -3.02
CA VAL A 50 -7.53 1.43 -2.59
C VAL A 50 -7.11 1.30 -1.12
N LEU A 51 -8.02 0.82 -0.28
CA LEU A 51 -7.75 0.50 1.13
C LEU A 51 -7.65 -1.01 1.30
N THR A 52 -6.57 -1.46 1.93
CA THR A 52 -6.18 -2.88 1.97
C THR A 52 -5.71 -3.28 3.38
N GLY A 53 -5.75 -4.58 3.70
CA GLY A 53 -5.20 -5.16 4.92
C GLY A 53 -4.47 -6.48 4.65
N ASP A 54 -4.83 -7.53 5.40
CA ASP A 54 -4.36 -8.92 5.29
C ASP A 54 -2.87 -9.17 5.60
N VAL A 55 -1.95 -8.46 4.95
CA VAL A 55 -0.50 -8.77 4.95
C VAL A 55 0.26 -8.42 6.23
N HIS A 56 -0.46 -7.98 7.28
CA HIS A 56 0.04 -7.68 8.62
C HIS A 56 1.23 -6.70 8.69
N ALA A 57 1.42 -5.87 7.68
CA ALA A 57 2.37 -4.77 7.65
C ALA A 57 1.77 -3.58 6.91
N HIS A 58 2.26 -2.39 7.22
CA HIS A 58 1.89 -1.17 6.52
C HIS A 58 2.65 -1.06 5.21
N TRP A 59 1.93 -0.69 4.15
CA TRP A 59 2.50 -0.35 2.86
C TRP A 59 1.77 0.84 2.25
N ALA A 60 2.49 1.62 1.43
CA ALA A 60 1.88 2.59 0.54
C ALA A 60 2.45 2.37 -0.86
N ALA A 61 1.58 2.23 -1.86
CA ALA A 61 1.98 1.94 -3.23
C ALA A 61 1.22 2.79 -4.24
N GLU A 62 1.89 3.11 -5.34
CA GLU A 62 1.26 3.67 -6.53
C GLU A 62 0.65 2.54 -7.36
N VAL A 63 -0.63 2.66 -7.71
CA VAL A 63 -1.30 1.70 -8.59
C VAL A 63 -1.02 2.10 -10.03
N ARG A 64 -0.30 1.25 -10.75
CA ARG A 64 -0.04 1.41 -12.18
C ARG A 64 -1.19 0.84 -13.00
N ARG A 65 -1.47 1.41 -14.17
CA ARG A 65 -2.43 0.81 -15.11
C ARG A 65 -2.00 -0.62 -15.50
N ARG A 66 -0.70 -0.82 -15.75
CA ARG A 66 -0.04 -2.11 -16.00
C ARG A 66 1.31 -2.09 -15.30
N PHE A 67 1.58 -3.07 -14.44
CA PHE A 67 2.81 -3.10 -13.64
C PHE A 67 4.04 -3.58 -14.43
N ASP A 68 3.84 -4.42 -15.45
CA ASP A 68 4.93 -4.94 -16.29
C ASP A 68 5.41 -3.94 -17.36
N ASP A 69 4.74 -2.78 -17.47
CA ASP A 69 5.14 -1.68 -18.35
C ASP A 69 5.68 -0.51 -17.51
N PRO A 70 7.01 -0.25 -17.53
CA PRO A 70 7.61 0.86 -16.79
C PRO A 70 7.08 2.24 -17.20
N ALA A 71 6.55 2.39 -18.42
CA ALA A 71 5.96 3.63 -18.90
C ALA A 71 4.48 3.76 -18.52
N SER A 72 3.87 2.73 -17.93
CA SER A 72 2.47 2.77 -17.52
C SER A 72 2.24 3.90 -16.51
N PRO A 73 1.18 4.71 -16.72
CA PRO A 73 0.84 5.77 -15.78
C PRO A 73 0.43 5.21 -14.43
N VAL A 74 0.64 6.01 -13.39
CA VAL A 74 -0.03 5.86 -12.10
C VAL A 74 -1.48 6.29 -12.28
N VAL A 75 -2.42 5.47 -11.84
CA VAL A 75 -3.86 5.68 -11.97
C VAL A 75 -4.60 5.60 -10.64
N GLY A 76 -3.86 5.37 -9.55
CA GLY A 76 -4.41 5.32 -8.21
C GLY A 76 -3.32 5.12 -7.17
N THR A 77 -3.76 4.95 -5.94
CA THR A 77 -2.93 4.82 -4.75
C THR A 77 -3.49 3.70 -3.89
N GLU A 78 -2.63 2.84 -3.36
CA GLU A 78 -3.00 1.83 -2.38
C GLU A 78 -2.41 2.17 -1.02
N LEU A 79 -3.27 2.12 0.00
CA LEU A 79 -2.93 2.28 1.41
C LEU A 79 -3.20 0.96 2.11
N VAL A 80 -2.15 0.24 2.44
CA VAL A 80 -2.22 -1.05 3.14
C VAL A 80 -2.04 -0.81 4.63
N SER A 81 -3.07 -1.14 5.40
CA SER A 81 -3.00 -1.12 6.85
C SER A 81 -2.35 -2.39 7.36
N SER A 82 -1.44 -2.25 8.32
CA SER A 82 -1.00 -3.35 9.18
C SER A 82 -2.17 -3.91 9.97
N SER A 83 -1.90 -5.03 10.63
CA SER A 83 -2.79 -5.64 11.61
C SER A 83 -2.91 -4.78 12.87
N ILE A 84 -4.02 -4.97 13.60
CA ILE A 84 -4.17 -4.44 14.95
C ILE A 84 -3.21 -5.16 15.91
N THR A 85 -3.06 -6.49 15.80
CA THR A 85 -2.17 -7.28 16.68
C THR A 85 -1.48 -8.49 16.03
N SER A 86 -1.99 -9.04 14.92
CA SER A 86 -1.38 -10.20 14.26
C SER A 86 0.10 -9.98 13.94
N GLY A 87 0.96 -10.96 14.26
CA GLY A 87 2.42 -10.85 14.07
C GLY A 87 3.19 -10.29 15.28
N GLY A 88 2.51 -9.89 16.36
CA GLY A 88 3.17 -9.42 17.59
C GLY A 88 3.68 -7.99 17.46
N ASP A 89 4.74 -7.61 18.19
CA ASP A 89 5.22 -6.22 18.24
C ASP A 89 5.72 -5.71 16.88
N GLY A 90 6.33 -6.60 16.08
CA GLY A 90 6.86 -6.26 14.78
C GLY A 90 8.16 -5.46 14.82
N SER A 91 8.46 -4.75 13.74
CA SER A 91 9.71 -4.02 13.57
C SER A 91 9.55 -2.85 12.59
N GLU A 92 10.57 -2.00 12.53
CA GLU A 92 10.61 -0.91 11.55
C GLU A 92 10.73 -1.44 10.11
N THR A 93 11.59 -2.45 9.94
CA THR A 93 11.88 -3.12 8.67
C THR A 93 12.03 -4.63 8.90
N ARG A 94 11.92 -5.41 7.83
CA ARG A 94 12.31 -6.83 7.77
C ARG A 94 13.64 -6.97 7.04
N GLU A 95 14.21 -8.17 7.03
CA GLU A 95 15.49 -8.47 6.36
C GLU A 95 15.44 -8.18 4.85
N ASP A 96 14.32 -8.51 4.21
CA ASP A 96 14.07 -8.41 2.77
C ASP A 96 13.54 -7.04 2.32
N THR A 97 13.10 -6.18 3.24
CA THR A 97 12.45 -4.90 2.93
C THR A 97 13.25 -4.04 1.97
N ALA A 98 14.56 -3.89 2.18
CA ALA A 98 15.38 -3.02 1.33
C ALA A 98 15.45 -3.53 -0.12
N GLY A 99 15.55 -4.85 -0.30
CA GLY A 99 15.55 -5.48 -1.63
C GLY A 99 14.19 -5.38 -2.31
N GLN A 100 13.11 -5.69 -1.58
CA GLN A 100 11.75 -5.57 -2.10
C GLN A 100 11.42 -4.13 -2.53
N LEU A 101 11.81 -3.12 -1.74
CA LEU A 101 11.59 -1.73 -2.13
C LEU A 101 12.43 -1.30 -3.35
N ALA A 102 13.63 -1.87 -3.52
CA ALA A 102 14.45 -1.61 -4.69
C ALA A 102 13.85 -2.21 -5.97
N ASP A 103 13.30 -3.42 -5.88
CA ASP A 103 12.73 -4.15 -7.02
C ASP A 103 11.27 -3.73 -7.34
N ASN A 104 10.60 -3.05 -6.39
CA ASN A 104 9.23 -2.56 -6.54
C ASN A 104 9.17 -1.02 -6.43
N PRO A 105 9.64 -0.28 -7.45
CA PRO A 105 9.79 1.17 -7.39
C PRO A 105 8.48 1.95 -7.35
N HIS A 106 7.31 1.31 -7.40
CA HIS A 106 6.01 1.93 -7.15
C HIS A 106 5.59 1.86 -5.68
N ILE A 107 6.27 1.06 -4.85
CA ILE A 107 6.07 1.03 -3.40
C ILE A 107 6.85 2.19 -2.79
N ARG A 108 6.16 3.05 -2.05
CA ARG A 108 6.70 4.27 -1.42
C ARG A 108 6.95 4.13 0.06
N PHE A 109 6.37 3.10 0.71
CA PHE A 109 6.46 2.93 2.14
C PHE A 109 6.32 1.46 2.56
N PHE A 110 7.05 1.12 3.62
CA PHE A 110 6.91 -0.11 4.39
C PHE A 110 7.08 0.20 5.89
N ASN A 111 6.29 -0.45 6.74
CA ASN A 111 6.59 -0.57 8.17
C ASN A 111 5.90 -1.81 8.76
N ASP A 112 6.63 -2.60 9.54
CA ASP A 112 6.14 -3.85 10.12
C ASP A 112 5.68 -3.69 11.58
N ARG A 113 5.33 -2.49 12.04
CA ARG A 113 4.66 -2.32 13.33
C ARG A 113 3.16 -2.47 13.18
N ARG A 114 2.50 -2.71 14.31
CA ARG A 114 1.04 -2.82 14.40
C ARG A 114 0.40 -1.45 14.45
N GLY A 115 -0.86 -1.35 14.05
CA GLY A 115 -1.61 -0.12 14.14
C GLY A 115 -2.70 0.00 13.09
N TYR A 116 -2.89 1.20 12.56
CA TYR A 116 -3.97 1.51 11.62
C TYR A 116 -3.60 2.69 10.73
N VAL A 117 -4.31 2.85 9.61
CA VAL A 117 -4.18 4.04 8.76
C VAL A 117 -5.31 5.01 9.07
N ARG A 118 -4.98 6.25 9.42
CA ARG A 118 -5.96 7.33 9.60
C ARG A 118 -6.00 8.16 8.33
N THR A 119 -7.16 8.23 7.70
CA THR A 119 -7.36 9.04 6.48
C THR A 119 -8.25 10.24 6.77
N ARG A 120 -7.90 11.39 6.17
CA ARG A 120 -8.71 12.62 6.18
C ARG A 120 -8.96 13.04 4.74
N PHE A 121 -10.22 13.30 4.41
CA PHE A 121 -10.63 13.73 3.08
C PHE A 121 -11.05 15.20 3.12
N THR A 122 -10.62 15.95 2.13
CA THR A 122 -11.11 17.28 1.80
C THR A 122 -11.55 17.28 0.32
N ALA A 123 -12.00 18.43 -0.17
CA ALA A 123 -12.28 18.57 -1.60
C ALA A 123 -11.02 18.47 -2.47
N ASP A 124 -9.86 18.88 -1.92
CA ASP A 124 -8.63 19.09 -2.68
C ASP A 124 -7.58 17.99 -2.45
N GLU A 125 -7.69 17.23 -1.36
CA GLU A 125 -6.72 16.20 -1.02
C GLU A 125 -7.28 15.11 -0.09
N LEU A 126 -6.62 13.95 -0.13
CA LEU A 126 -6.60 12.96 0.95
C LEU A 126 -5.27 13.06 1.69
N THR A 127 -5.31 13.08 3.03
CA THR A 127 -4.14 12.85 3.90
C THR A 127 -4.24 11.44 4.50
N ALA A 128 -3.17 10.64 4.40
CA ALA A 128 -3.04 9.32 5.01
C ALA A 128 -1.91 9.33 6.04
N GLU A 129 -2.25 9.05 7.30
CA GLU A 129 -1.28 8.87 8.38
C GLU A 129 -1.20 7.40 8.79
N PHE A 130 0.00 6.84 8.72
CA PHE A 130 0.29 5.49 9.19
C PHE A 130 0.56 5.54 10.69
N ARG A 131 -0.43 5.13 11.48
CA ARG A 131 -0.42 5.18 12.95
C ARG A 131 0.10 3.86 13.47
N VAL A 132 1.21 3.87 14.21
CA VAL A 132 1.84 2.64 14.70
C VAL A 132 2.00 2.63 16.21
N LEU A 133 2.11 1.42 16.77
CA LEU A 133 2.47 1.17 18.16
C LEU A 133 3.83 0.46 18.20
N PRO A 134 4.74 0.83 19.13
CA PRO A 134 6.04 0.15 19.26
C PRO A 134 5.93 -1.28 19.80
N TYR A 135 4.82 -1.61 20.48
CA TYR A 135 4.52 -2.95 20.98
C TYR A 135 3.01 -3.14 21.14
N VAL A 136 2.55 -4.40 21.13
CA VAL A 136 1.16 -4.80 21.37
C VAL A 136 1.03 -6.00 22.30
N GLN A 137 2.14 -6.63 22.68
CA GLN A 137 2.14 -7.75 23.63
C GLN A 137 1.85 -7.31 25.07
N GLU A 138 2.00 -6.02 25.36
CA GLU A 138 1.67 -5.39 26.64
C GLU A 138 0.75 -4.18 26.40
N ALA A 139 -0.06 -3.84 27.41
CA ALA A 139 -0.95 -2.69 27.33
C ALA A 139 -0.18 -1.36 27.47
N GLY A 140 -0.78 -0.27 26.97
CA GLY A 140 -0.29 1.09 27.22
C GLY A 140 0.75 1.63 26.22
N ALA A 141 0.97 0.95 25.09
CA ALA A 141 1.82 1.47 24.03
C ALA A 141 1.30 2.82 23.50
N PRO A 142 2.16 3.83 23.37
CA PRO A 142 1.77 5.10 22.76
C PRO A 142 1.59 4.92 21.24
N VAL A 143 0.62 5.63 20.67
CA VAL A 143 0.43 5.69 19.22
C VAL A 143 1.24 6.84 18.62
N GLU A 144 2.02 6.56 17.58
CA GLU A 144 2.82 7.56 16.85
C GLU A 144 2.43 7.61 15.37
N THR A 145 2.69 8.73 14.69
CA THR A 145 2.61 8.80 13.23
C THR A 145 3.95 8.38 12.66
N ARG A 146 3.99 7.26 11.94
CA ARG A 146 5.24 6.78 11.36
C ARG A 146 5.56 7.41 10.00
N ALA A 147 4.52 7.65 9.22
CA ALA A 147 4.59 8.32 7.93
C ALA A 147 3.27 9.03 7.63
N THR A 148 3.35 10.11 6.88
CA THR A 148 2.20 10.84 6.35
C THR A 148 2.37 10.99 4.84
N PHE A 149 1.30 10.70 4.11
CA PHE A 149 1.24 10.89 2.66
C PHE A 149 0.02 11.73 2.29
N VAL A 150 0.15 12.49 1.21
CA VAL A 150 -0.95 13.23 0.59
C VAL A 150 -1.21 12.70 -0.81
N VAL A 151 -2.48 12.64 -1.17
CA VAL A 151 -2.98 12.40 -2.53
C VAL A 151 -3.82 13.60 -2.92
N GLU A 152 -3.25 14.51 -3.72
CA GLU A 152 -3.93 15.71 -4.20
C GLU A 152 -4.98 15.36 -5.29
N ASP A 153 -6.12 16.06 -5.32
CA ASP A 153 -7.13 15.90 -6.37
C ASP A 153 -6.50 16.04 -7.76
N ARG A 154 -6.91 15.16 -8.69
CA ARG A 154 -6.40 15.07 -10.07
C ARG A 154 -4.91 14.75 -10.23
N ARG A 155 -4.18 14.44 -9.16
CA ARG A 155 -2.80 13.94 -9.20
C ARG A 155 -2.72 12.55 -8.58
N PRO A 156 -2.87 11.47 -9.38
CA PRO A 156 -2.67 10.11 -8.91
C PRO A 156 -1.26 9.89 -8.36
N GLY A 157 -1.13 9.16 -7.26
CA GLY A 157 0.15 8.87 -6.61
C GLY A 157 0.18 9.29 -5.14
N LEU A 158 1.36 9.18 -4.54
CA LEU A 158 1.62 9.47 -3.13
C LEU A 158 2.74 10.49 -3.03
N GLU A 159 2.49 11.59 -2.34
CA GLU A 159 3.51 12.59 -2.00
C GLU A 159 3.77 12.54 -0.49
N PRO A 160 5.03 12.48 -0.02
CA PRO A 160 5.34 12.67 1.40
C PRO A 160 4.87 14.06 1.86
N ALA A 161 4.27 14.12 3.06
CA ALA A 161 3.80 15.37 3.68
C ALA A 161 4.79 15.95 4.67
#